data_AF-A0A7C7UNT3-F1
#
_entry.id   AF-A0A7C7UNT3-F1
#
_cell.length_a   1.000
_cell.length_b   1.000
_cell.length_c   1.000
_cell.angle_alpha   90.00
_cell.angle_beta   90.00
_cell.angle_gamma   90.00
#
_symmetry.space_group_name_H-M   'P 1'
#
loop_
_entity.id
_entity.type
_entity.pdbx_description
1 polymer ?
#
loop_
_entity_poly.entity_id
_entity_poly.type
_entity_poly.pdbx_seq_one_letter_code
_entity_poly.pdbx_strand_id
1 'polypeptide(L)'
;MDNEQIRKEISARLEIERQVREQLCNIEDQCASTKKSPWAWLDSKIALLVIGAVISGVLVPTFQFTQEKINWHRQNRYDSLDRQLGSIRESLKQFIAAQGLSAELYNLGLEILDTSSAALLQARQEDRHEEFRALRTQRVQQNATFAATVFFFPTRSREPIREAWNDLLLPAQKLETIVGNLLRESAQGSDDKVPRKPTANEIAVQLDVSLAEVNQAYERVLTMLRQQLQEVEHESTKFQ
;
A
#
# COMPACT_ATOMS: atom_id res chain seq x y z
N MET A 1 56.60 -27.20 -41.28
CA MET A 1 56.98 -26.16 -40.30
C MET A 1 58.49 -26.19 -40.23
N ASP A 2 59.11 -25.11 -40.70
CA ASP A 2 60.48 -25.12 -41.19
C ASP A 2 61.47 -24.77 -40.08
N ASN A 3 62.60 -25.47 -40.10
CA ASN A 3 63.67 -25.42 -39.09
C ASN A 3 64.25 -24.00 -38.88
N GLU A 4 64.06 -23.09 -39.85
CA GLU A 4 64.44 -21.68 -39.75
C GLU A 4 63.53 -20.85 -38.84
N GLN A 5 62.24 -21.18 -38.72
CA GLN A 5 61.32 -20.49 -37.80
C GLN A 5 61.67 -20.81 -36.35
N ILE A 6 62.04 -22.06 -36.07
CA ILE A 6 62.44 -22.50 -34.73
C ILE A 6 63.72 -21.80 -34.28
N ARG A 7 64.72 -21.65 -35.18
CA ARG A 7 65.96 -20.93 -34.87
C ARG A 7 65.72 -19.45 -34.57
N LYS A 8 64.85 -18.79 -35.33
CA LYS A 8 64.49 -17.38 -35.11
C LYS A 8 63.74 -17.18 -33.79
N GLU A 9 62.87 -18.12 -33.42
CA GLU A 9 62.15 -18.06 -32.15
C GLU A 9 63.08 -18.29 -30.95
N ILE A 10 64.05 -19.20 -31.06
CA ILE A 10 65.05 -19.44 -30.01
C ILE A 10 65.99 -18.24 -29.85
N SER A 11 66.44 -17.60 -30.94
CA SER A 11 67.25 -16.38 -30.84
C SER A 11 66.47 -15.22 -30.23
N ALA A 12 65.19 -15.06 -30.57
CA ALA A 12 64.34 -14.02 -29.98
C ALA A 12 64.12 -14.25 -28.47
N ARG A 13 63.95 -15.50 -28.04
CA ARG A 13 63.82 -15.85 -26.61
C ARG A 13 65.12 -15.61 -25.83
N LEU A 14 66.27 -15.89 -26.42
CA LEU A 14 67.58 -15.60 -25.81
C LEU A 14 67.86 -14.09 -25.69
N GLU A 15 67.44 -13.29 -26.68
CA GLU A 15 67.54 -11.82 -26.62
C GLU A 15 66.66 -11.25 -25.49
N ILE A 16 65.45 -11.80 -25.32
CA ILE A 16 64.52 -11.41 -24.24
C ILE A 16 65.08 -11.82 -22.87
N GLU A 17 65.60 -13.04 -22.71
CA GLU A 17 66.22 -13.46 -21.43
C GLU A 17 67.43 -12.58 -21.06
N ARG A 18 68.22 -12.16 -22.06
CA ARG A 18 69.35 -11.25 -21.83
C ARG A 18 68.88 -9.85 -21.42
N GLN A 19 67.85 -9.32 -22.07
CA GLN A 19 67.24 -8.04 -21.70
C GLN A 19 66.57 -8.08 -20.32
N VAL A 20 65.92 -9.20 -19.96
CA VAL A 20 65.31 -9.37 -18.64
C VAL A 20 66.38 -9.47 -17.55
N ARG A 21 67.50 -10.16 -17.81
CA ARG A 21 68.64 -10.18 -16.86
C ARG A 21 69.32 -8.82 -16.72
N GLU A 22 69.48 -8.07 -17.80
CA GLU A 22 70.01 -6.69 -17.73
C GLU A 22 69.04 -5.73 -17.03
N GLN A 23 67.72 -5.91 -17.19
CA GLN A 23 66.71 -5.14 -16.45
C GLN A 23 66.69 -5.51 -14.97
N LEU A 24 66.83 -6.79 -14.63
CA LEU A 24 66.90 -7.26 -13.23
C LEU A 24 68.18 -6.78 -12.53
N CYS A 25 69.36 -6.86 -13.19
CA CYS A 25 70.59 -6.31 -12.64
C CYS A 25 70.52 -4.78 -12.49
N ASN A 26 69.94 -4.05 -13.44
CA ASN A 26 69.74 -2.60 -13.30
C ASN A 26 68.74 -2.24 -12.18
N ILE A 27 67.75 -3.10 -11.89
CA ILE A 27 66.83 -2.91 -10.77
C ILE A 27 67.51 -3.24 -9.42
N GLU A 28 68.35 -4.27 -9.35
CA GLU A 28 69.14 -4.58 -8.16
C GLU A 28 70.21 -3.51 -7.87
N ASP A 29 70.93 -3.04 -8.89
CA ASP A 29 71.95 -2.00 -8.73
C ASP A 29 71.33 -0.61 -8.46
N GLN A 30 70.11 -0.33 -8.93
CA GLN A 30 69.35 0.87 -8.52
C GLN A 30 68.74 0.74 -7.11
N CYS A 31 68.41 -0.48 -6.66
CA CYS A 31 67.89 -0.74 -5.30
C CYS A 31 68.95 -0.72 -4.20
N ALA A 32 70.24 -0.81 -4.51
CA ALA A 32 71.32 -0.60 -3.55
C ALA A 32 71.48 0.89 -3.14
N SER A 33 70.84 1.83 -3.87
CA SER A 33 70.85 3.26 -3.56
C SER A 33 69.55 3.72 -2.87
N THR A 34 69.53 3.54 -1.55
CA THR A 34 68.85 4.40 -0.56
C THR A 34 67.51 5.05 -0.99
N LYS A 35 66.44 4.25 -1.12
CA LYS A 35 65.08 4.78 -0.95
C LYS A 35 64.28 3.87 -0.03
N LYS A 36 64.16 4.31 1.23
CA LYS A 36 63.21 3.74 2.20
C LYS A 36 61.82 3.77 1.56
N SER A 37 61.30 2.59 1.20
CA SER A 37 59.93 2.44 0.74
C SER A 37 58.99 3.06 1.78
N PRO A 38 58.03 3.91 1.41
CA PRO A 38 57.05 4.47 2.34
C PRO A 38 56.15 3.38 2.99
N TRP A 39 56.24 2.14 2.51
CA TRP A 39 55.56 0.96 3.06
C TRP A 39 56.44 0.12 3.99
N ALA A 40 57.75 0.35 4.06
CA ALA A 40 58.67 -0.43 4.90
C ALA A 40 58.41 -0.30 6.40
N TRP A 41 57.74 0.78 6.84
CA TRP A 41 57.30 0.91 8.23
C TRP A 41 56.14 -0.05 8.57
N LEU A 42 55.34 -0.47 7.59
CA LEU A 42 54.20 -1.39 7.79
C LEU A 42 54.65 -2.83 8.04
N ASP A 43 55.85 -3.21 7.61
CA ASP A 43 56.47 -4.50 7.92
C ASP A 43 57.00 -4.58 9.38
N SER A 44 57.02 -3.46 10.10
CA SER A 44 57.37 -3.45 11.52
C SER A 44 56.24 -4.06 12.36
N LYS A 45 56.56 -5.07 13.19
CA LYS A 45 55.62 -5.69 14.14
C LYS A 45 54.86 -4.66 15.00
N ILE A 46 55.49 -3.53 15.31
CA ILE A 46 54.89 -2.45 16.10
C ILE A 46 53.87 -1.65 15.26
N ALA A 47 54.16 -1.36 13.99
CA ALA A 47 53.22 -0.68 13.10
C ALA A 47 51.98 -1.55 12.82
N LEU A 48 52.18 -2.86 12.67
CA LEU A 48 51.10 -3.84 12.53
C LEU A 48 50.23 -3.91 13.78
N LEU A 49 50.82 -3.80 14.98
CA LEU A 49 50.12 -3.70 16.26
C LEU A 49 49.31 -2.40 16.38
N VAL A 50 49.88 -1.26 15.99
CA VAL A 50 49.20 0.04 16.00
C VAL A 50 48.03 0.06 15.03
N ILE A 51 48.21 -0.49 13.82
CA ILE A 51 47.13 -0.60 12.83
C ILE A 51 46.05 -1.56 13.31
N GLY A 52 46.43 -2.70 13.89
CA GLY A 52 45.48 -3.61 14.54
C GLY A 52 44.69 -2.91 15.66
N ALA A 53 45.35 -2.09 16.49
CA ALA A 53 44.71 -1.33 17.56
C ALA A 53 43.77 -0.23 17.02
N VAL A 54 44.12 0.45 15.93
CA VAL A 54 43.26 1.45 15.28
C VAL A 54 42.05 0.80 14.60
N ILE A 55 42.26 -0.30 13.89
CA ILE A 55 41.17 -1.06 13.26
C ILE A 55 40.22 -1.60 14.34
N SER A 56 40.73 -2.27 15.36
CA SER A 56 39.91 -2.88 16.42
C SER A 56 39.31 -1.86 17.40
N GLY A 57 40.01 -0.78 17.72
CA GLY A 57 39.59 0.20 18.71
C GLY A 57 38.73 1.34 18.16
N VAL A 58 38.84 1.64 16.86
CA VAL A 58 38.12 2.79 16.24
C VAL A 58 37.28 2.36 15.05
N LEU A 59 37.86 1.63 14.09
CA LEU A 59 37.17 1.30 12.84
C LEU A 59 36.04 0.27 13.04
N VAL A 60 36.31 -0.81 13.78
CA VAL A 60 35.33 -1.87 14.06
C VAL A 60 34.14 -1.32 14.87
N PRO A 61 34.33 -0.57 15.98
CA PRO A 61 33.23 0.01 16.73
C PRO A 61 32.41 1.02 15.91
N THR A 62 33.05 1.89 15.12
CA THR A 62 32.31 2.86 14.28
C THR A 62 31.48 2.16 13.19
N PHE A 63 32.00 1.09 12.60
CA PHE A 63 31.26 0.27 11.66
C PHE A 63 30.09 -0.45 12.34
N GLN A 64 30.28 -1.00 13.55
CA GLN A 64 29.22 -1.60 14.36
C GLN A 64 28.12 -0.59 14.71
N PHE A 65 28.47 0.60 15.21
CA PHE A 65 27.49 1.67 15.48
C PHE A 65 26.73 2.10 14.23
N THR A 66 27.41 2.15 13.09
CA THR A 66 26.77 2.50 11.81
C THR A 66 25.78 1.41 11.39
N GLN A 67 26.15 0.14 11.53
CA GLN A 67 25.26 -1.00 11.27
C GLN A 67 24.07 -1.02 12.24
N GLU A 68 24.28 -0.82 13.53
CA GLU A 68 23.22 -0.73 14.53
C GLU A 68 22.26 0.41 14.22
N LYS A 69 22.78 1.58 13.85
CA LYS A 69 21.95 2.71 13.45
C LYS A 69 21.11 2.37 12.22
N ILE A 70 21.70 1.78 11.18
CA ILE A 70 20.98 1.36 9.97
C ILE A 70 19.90 0.33 10.31
N ASN A 71 20.22 -0.67 11.12
CA ASN A 71 19.28 -1.70 11.56
C ASN A 71 18.14 -1.10 12.39
N TRP A 72 18.43 -0.16 13.29
CA TRP A 72 17.42 0.56 14.06
C TRP A 72 16.49 1.39 13.16
N HIS A 73 17.04 2.08 12.14
CA HIS A 73 16.21 2.83 11.18
C HIS A 73 15.34 1.88 10.35
N ARG A 74 15.86 0.71 9.95
CA ARG A 74 15.12 -0.33 9.24
C ARG A 74 13.97 -0.87 10.08
N GLN A 75 14.25 -1.24 11.33
CA GLN A 75 13.26 -1.77 12.27
C GLN A 75 12.16 -0.76 12.57
N ASN A 76 12.52 0.50 12.88
CA ASN A 76 11.52 1.53 13.15
C ASN A 76 10.61 1.80 11.94
N ARG A 77 11.16 1.76 10.73
CA ARG A 77 10.38 1.92 9.51
C ARG A 77 9.45 0.74 9.29
N TYR A 78 9.93 -0.48 9.52
CA TYR A 78 9.10 -1.68 9.49
C TYR A 78 7.96 -1.61 10.51
N ASP A 79 8.26 -1.34 11.79
CA ASP A 79 7.25 -1.26 12.86
C ASP A 79 6.20 -0.16 12.57
N SER A 80 6.61 0.96 11.98
CA SER A 80 5.69 2.02 11.55
C SER A 80 4.77 1.54 10.42
N LEU A 81 5.31 0.84 9.42
CA LEU A 81 4.53 0.31 8.30
C LEU A 81 3.58 -0.80 8.76
N ASP A 82 4.01 -1.67 9.68
CA ASP A 82 3.19 -2.75 10.22
C ASP A 82 1.98 -2.20 11.01
N ARG A 83 2.19 -1.18 11.86
CA ARG A 83 1.09 -0.47 12.53
C ARG A 83 0.14 0.18 11.52
N GLN A 84 0.69 0.85 10.50
CA GLN A 84 -0.10 1.48 9.45
C GLN A 84 -0.93 0.45 8.67
N LEU A 85 -0.37 -0.71 8.35
CA LEU A 85 -1.08 -1.82 7.72
C LEU A 85 -2.23 -2.33 8.58
N GLY A 86 -2.02 -2.47 9.89
CA GLY A 86 -3.08 -2.81 10.84
C GLY A 86 -4.26 -1.83 10.75
N SER A 87 -3.97 -0.52 10.74
CA SER A 87 -4.99 0.52 10.63
C SER A 87 -5.69 0.56 9.28
N ILE A 88 -4.97 0.37 8.17
CA ILE A 88 -5.56 0.29 6.82
C ILE A 88 -6.48 -0.93 6.68
N ARG A 89 -6.06 -2.09 7.22
CA ARG A 89 -6.91 -3.30 7.22
C ARG A 89 -8.17 -3.10 8.03
N GLU A 90 -8.09 -2.43 9.17
CA GLU A 90 -9.27 -2.12 9.98
C GLU A 90 -10.21 -1.14 9.25
N SER A 91 -9.66 -0.09 8.63
CA SER A 91 -10.42 0.81 7.76
C SER A 91 -11.19 0.07 6.66
N LEU A 92 -10.52 -0.87 5.99
CA LEU A 92 -11.13 -1.69 4.95
C LEU A 92 -12.29 -2.56 5.49
N LYS A 93 -12.16 -3.15 6.68
CA LYS A 93 -13.25 -3.90 7.31
C LYS A 93 -14.46 -3.01 7.60
N GLN A 94 -14.24 -1.82 8.17
CA GLN A 94 -15.32 -0.87 8.46
C GLN A 94 -16.02 -0.43 7.16
N PHE A 95 -15.25 -0.19 6.09
CA PHE A 95 -15.81 0.13 4.78
C PHE A 95 -16.68 -1.00 4.21
N ILE A 96 -16.23 -2.25 4.28
CA ILE A 96 -17.01 -3.41 3.85
C ILE A 96 -18.30 -3.55 4.68
N ALA A 97 -18.24 -3.31 5.99
CA ALA A 97 -19.41 -3.34 6.86
C ALA A 97 -20.45 -2.27 6.47
N ALA A 98 -20.02 -1.09 6.01
CA ALA A 98 -20.92 -0.04 5.54
C ALA A 98 -21.69 -0.44 4.26
N GLN A 99 -21.14 -1.31 3.42
CA GLN A 99 -21.80 -1.78 2.19
C GLN A 99 -23.07 -2.58 2.50
N GLY A 100 -23.03 -3.44 3.51
CA GLY A 100 -24.15 -4.31 3.89
C GLY A 100 -25.45 -3.52 4.14
N LEU A 101 -25.32 -2.31 4.68
CA LEU A 101 -26.44 -1.41 4.98
C LEU A 101 -27.19 -0.94 3.72
N SER A 102 -26.51 -0.84 2.59
CA SER A 102 -27.16 -0.46 1.33
C SER A 102 -28.02 -1.61 0.77
N ALA A 103 -27.57 -2.87 0.96
CA ALA A 103 -28.36 -4.05 0.62
C ALA A 103 -29.57 -4.20 1.56
N GLU A 104 -29.40 -3.94 2.85
CA GLU A 104 -30.50 -3.94 3.82
C GLU A 104 -31.55 -2.86 3.50
N LEU A 105 -31.12 -1.64 3.15
CA LEU A 105 -32.02 -0.59 2.68
C LEU A 105 -32.80 -0.99 1.42
N TYR A 106 -32.13 -1.64 0.48
CA TYR A 106 -32.77 -2.15 -0.74
C TYR A 106 -33.82 -3.23 -0.42
N ASN A 107 -33.48 -4.19 0.45
CA ASN A 107 -34.39 -5.25 0.86
C ASN A 107 -35.63 -4.68 1.57
N LEU A 108 -35.46 -3.67 2.43
CA LEU A 108 -36.56 -2.95 3.05
C LEU A 108 -37.45 -2.28 1.99
N GLY A 109 -36.85 -1.66 0.97
CA GLY A 109 -37.57 -1.08 -0.18
C GLY A 109 -38.42 -2.11 -0.93
N LEU A 110 -37.86 -3.28 -1.22
CA LEU A 110 -38.59 -4.38 -1.85
C LEU A 110 -39.72 -4.92 -0.97
N GLU A 111 -39.48 -5.10 0.34
CA GLU A 111 -40.53 -5.60 1.24
C GLU A 111 -41.75 -4.66 1.25
N ILE A 112 -41.53 -3.35 1.21
CA ILE A 112 -42.60 -2.36 1.12
C ILE A 112 -43.39 -2.52 -0.19
N LEU A 113 -42.69 -2.71 -1.33
CA LEU A 113 -43.30 -2.90 -2.64
C LEU A 113 -44.09 -4.22 -2.74
N ASP A 114 -43.58 -5.30 -2.15
CA ASP A 114 -44.18 -6.64 -2.21
C ASP A 114 -45.34 -6.83 -1.22
N THR A 115 -45.52 -5.91 -0.26
CA THR A 115 -46.62 -5.99 0.70
C THR A 115 -47.95 -5.62 0.01
N SER A 116 -48.67 -6.65 -0.44
CA SER A 116 -49.90 -6.54 -1.24
C SER A 116 -51.14 -6.03 -0.50
N SER A 117 -51.12 -5.95 0.83
CA SER A 117 -52.28 -5.55 1.65
C SER A 117 -52.02 -4.26 2.43
N ALA A 118 -52.90 -3.28 2.26
CA ALA A 118 -52.90 -2.02 3.01
C ALA A 118 -52.98 -2.22 4.53
N ALA A 119 -53.70 -3.25 5.00
CA ALA A 119 -53.79 -3.56 6.43
C ALA A 119 -52.48 -4.10 7.00
N LEU A 120 -51.74 -4.90 6.21
CA LEU A 120 -50.41 -5.40 6.61
C LEU A 120 -49.36 -4.29 6.52
N LEU A 121 -49.45 -3.42 5.51
CA LEU A 121 -48.61 -2.22 5.38
C LEU A 121 -48.73 -1.34 6.64
N GLN A 122 -49.96 -1.07 7.07
CA GLN A 122 -50.23 -0.19 8.21
C GLN A 122 -49.83 -0.83 9.55
N ALA A 123 -50.02 -2.15 9.70
CA ALA A 123 -49.66 -2.87 10.92
C ALA A 123 -48.15 -2.92 11.19
N ARG A 124 -47.32 -2.94 10.14
CA ARG A 124 -45.84 -2.97 10.25
C ARG A 124 -45.18 -1.62 9.98
N GLN A 125 -45.97 -0.57 9.83
CA GLN A 125 -45.46 0.72 9.37
C GLN A 125 -44.49 1.35 10.37
N GLU A 126 -44.83 1.26 11.66
CA GLU A 126 -43.99 1.81 12.74
C GLU A 126 -42.66 1.05 12.84
N ASP A 127 -42.70 -0.29 12.82
CA ASP A 127 -41.51 -1.15 12.80
C ASP A 127 -40.58 -0.82 11.62
N ARG A 128 -41.13 -0.64 10.42
CA ARG A 128 -40.33 -0.30 9.21
C ARG A 128 -39.75 1.11 9.28
N HIS A 129 -40.46 2.05 9.90
CA HIS A 129 -39.92 3.38 10.16
C HIS A 129 -38.78 3.35 11.18
N GLU A 130 -38.88 2.51 12.20
CA GLU A 130 -37.81 2.29 13.17
C GLU A 130 -36.58 1.65 12.51
N GLU A 131 -36.79 0.58 11.73
CA GLU A 131 -35.74 -0.09 10.97
C GLU A 131 -35.03 0.87 10.00
N PHE A 132 -35.78 1.65 9.22
CA PHE A 132 -35.21 2.66 8.34
C PHE A 132 -34.36 3.70 9.09
N ARG A 133 -34.82 4.18 10.25
CA ARG A 133 -34.07 5.12 11.09
C ARG A 133 -32.81 4.49 11.66
N ALA A 134 -32.88 3.22 12.06
CA ALA A 134 -31.72 2.46 12.54
C ALA A 134 -30.66 2.31 11.44
N LEU A 135 -31.07 1.85 10.24
CA LEU A 135 -30.20 1.72 9.07
C LEU A 135 -29.53 3.04 8.70
N ARG A 136 -30.30 4.13 8.69
CA ARG A 136 -29.77 5.48 8.43
C ARG A 136 -28.71 5.89 9.45
N THR A 137 -28.99 5.69 10.73
CA THR A 137 -28.09 6.04 11.83
C THR A 137 -26.80 5.23 11.75
N GLN A 138 -26.92 3.91 11.55
CA GLN A 138 -25.78 3.02 11.40
C GLN A 138 -24.93 3.39 10.20
N ARG A 139 -25.54 3.75 9.06
CA ARG A 139 -24.80 4.20 7.87
C ARG A 139 -24.04 5.49 8.14
N VAL A 140 -24.66 6.49 8.77
CA VAL A 140 -23.97 7.73 9.13
C VAL A 140 -22.80 7.45 10.06
N GLN A 141 -22.99 6.58 11.06
CA GLN A 141 -21.92 6.18 11.98
C GLN A 141 -20.78 5.45 11.26
N GLN A 142 -21.08 4.45 10.44
CA GLN A 142 -20.08 3.70 9.68
C GLN A 142 -19.33 4.60 8.70
N ASN A 143 -20.03 5.53 8.05
CA ASN A 143 -19.44 6.51 7.15
C ASN A 143 -18.50 7.47 7.90
N ALA A 144 -18.88 7.93 9.09
CA ALA A 144 -18.04 8.77 9.93
C ALA A 144 -16.80 8.02 10.43
N THR A 145 -16.96 6.75 10.84
CA THR A 145 -15.85 5.87 11.22
C THR A 145 -14.88 5.71 10.06
N PHE A 146 -15.37 5.39 8.85
CA PHE A 146 -14.52 5.25 7.69
C PHE A 146 -13.80 6.57 7.35
N ALA A 147 -14.52 7.70 7.31
CA ALA A 147 -13.92 9.01 7.06
C ALA A 147 -12.83 9.35 8.08
N ALA A 148 -13.03 8.98 9.34
CA ALA A 148 -12.03 9.10 10.39
C ALA A 148 -10.83 8.18 10.18
N THR A 149 -10.92 7.09 9.42
CA THR A 149 -9.77 6.20 9.13
C THR A 149 -8.97 6.57 7.88
N VAL A 150 -9.47 7.47 7.02
CA VAL A 150 -8.79 7.83 5.76
C VAL A 150 -7.40 8.41 5.98
N PHE A 151 -7.11 9.01 7.15
CA PHE A 151 -5.77 9.56 7.43
C PHE A 151 -4.68 8.49 7.54
N PHE A 152 -5.03 7.23 7.81
CA PHE A 152 -4.07 6.12 7.87
C PHE A 152 -3.49 5.79 6.49
N PHE A 153 -4.14 6.19 5.41
CA PHE A 153 -3.62 6.00 4.06
C PHE A 153 -2.46 6.96 3.76
N PRO A 154 -1.52 6.56 2.86
CA PRO A 154 -0.46 7.43 2.40
C PRO A 154 -0.98 8.77 1.85
N THR A 155 -0.25 9.87 2.08
CA THR A 155 -0.69 11.23 1.71
C THR A 155 -1.11 11.36 0.23
N ARG A 156 -0.46 10.62 -0.66
CA ARG A 156 -0.73 10.65 -2.12
C ARG A 156 -2.08 10.02 -2.50
N SER A 157 -2.60 9.10 -1.68
CA SER A 157 -3.86 8.38 -1.96
C SER A 157 -5.05 8.87 -1.14
N ARG A 158 -4.83 9.69 -0.11
CA ARG A 158 -5.90 10.24 0.74
C ARG A 158 -6.95 11.01 -0.05
N GLU A 159 -6.54 11.94 -0.90
CA GLU A 159 -7.48 12.79 -1.64
C GLU A 159 -8.28 11.99 -2.69
N PRO A 160 -7.65 11.15 -3.53
CA PRO A 160 -8.40 10.27 -4.43
C PRO A 160 -9.39 9.35 -3.72
N ILE A 161 -9.00 8.78 -2.57
CA ILE A 161 -9.90 7.93 -1.76
C ILE A 161 -11.08 8.75 -1.24
N ARG A 162 -10.84 9.98 -0.76
CA ARG A 162 -11.88 10.87 -0.26
C ARG A 162 -12.85 11.28 -1.36
N GLU A 163 -12.35 11.62 -2.54
CA GLU A 163 -13.17 11.96 -3.71
C GLU A 163 -14.06 10.77 -4.10
N ALA A 164 -13.48 9.58 -4.30
CA ALA A 164 -14.22 8.38 -4.65
C ALA A 164 -15.25 7.99 -3.58
N TRP A 165 -14.91 8.20 -2.30
CA TRP A 165 -15.84 8.00 -1.19
C TRP A 165 -17.00 8.99 -1.23
N ASN A 166 -16.75 10.28 -1.46
CA ASN A 166 -17.80 11.28 -1.58
C ASN A 166 -18.72 10.98 -2.77
N ASP A 167 -18.17 10.49 -3.88
CA ASP A 167 -18.94 10.04 -5.04
C ASP A 167 -19.87 8.86 -4.72
N LEU A 168 -19.48 7.97 -3.80
CA LEU A 168 -20.33 6.87 -3.31
C LEU A 168 -21.50 7.36 -2.44
N LEU A 169 -21.30 8.45 -1.69
CA LEU A 169 -22.35 8.97 -0.81
C LEU A 169 -23.59 9.44 -1.58
N LEU A 170 -23.42 9.94 -2.82
CA LEU A 170 -24.53 10.45 -3.63
C LEU A 170 -25.52 9.33 -4.05
N PRO A 171 -25.10 8.23 -4.70
CA PRO A 171 -25.97 7.08 -4.96
C PRO A 171 -26.59 6.49 -3.69
N ALA A 172 -25.84 6.44 -2.58
CA ALA A 172 -26.35 5.89 -1.32
C ALA A 172 -27.47 6.77 -0.71
N GLN A 173 -27.35 8.09 -0.83
CA GLN A 173 -28.40 9.04 -0.44
C GLN A 173 -29.62 8.95 -1.36
N LYS A 174 -29.42 8.74 -2.67
CA LYS A 174 -30.50 8.52 -3.63
C LYS A 174 -31.31 7.28 -3.27
N LEU A 175 -30.65 6.15 -2.97
CA LEU A 175 -31.31 4.92 -2.53
C LEU A 175 -32.15 5.14 -1.26
N GLU A 176 -31.57 5.80 -0.25
CA GLU A 176 -32.27 6.16 0.98
C GLU A 176 -33.48 7.05 0.73
N THR A 177 -33.37 8.00 -0.20
CA THR A 177 -34.47 8.90 -0.56
C THR A 177 -35.62 8.14 -1.20
N ILE A 178 -35.32 7.18 -2.08
CA ILE A 178 -36.35 6.32 -2.71
C ILE A 178 -37.10 5.52 -1.63
N VAL A 179 -36.38 4.83 -0.73
CA VAL A 179 -36.98 4.04 0.35
C VAL A 179 -37.75 4.93 1.34
N GLY A 180 -37.22 6.11 1.66
CA GLY A 180 -37.89 7.09 2.52
C GLY A 180 -39.18 7.64 1.91
N ASN A 181 -39.21 7.85 0.60
CA ASN A 181 -40.42 8.26 -0.12
C ASN A 181 -41.45 7.13 -0.15
N LEU A 182 -41.03 5.89 -0.39
CA LEU A 182 -41.90 4.70 -0.32
C LEU A 182 -42.58 4.57 1.05
N LEU A 183 -41.82 4.73 2.14
CA LEU A 183 -42.38 4.71 3.49
C LEU A 183 -43.40 5.83 3.71
N ARG A 184 -43.12 7.04 3.22
CA ARG A 184 -44.03 8.19 3.35
C ARG A 184 -45.31 8.03 2.52
N GLU A 185 -45.20 7.51 1.31
CA GLU A 185 -46.34 7.25 0.43
C GLU A 185 -47.22 6.11 0.95
N SER A 186 -46.62 5.12 1.63
CA SER A 186 -47.39 4.07 2.31
C SER A 186 -48.19 4.61 3.52
N ALA A 187 -47.71 5.69 4.15
CA ALA A 187 -48.36 6.35 5.27
C ALA A 187 -49.56 7.23 4.86
N GLN A 188 -49.44 7.88 3.72
CA GLN A 188 -50.46 8.78 3.17
C GLN A 188 -51.32 8.01 2.19
N GLY A 189 -52.35 7.34 2.72
CA GLY A 189 -53.41 6.75 1.91
C GLY A 189 -53.85 7.71 0.80
N SER A 190 -54.01 7.17 -0.41
CA SER A 190 -54.18 7.89 -1.68
C SER A 190 -55.02 9.17 -1.58
N ASP A 191 -54.37 10.32 -1.42
CA ASP A 191 -55.02 11.62 -1.61
C ASP A 191 -54.81 12.07 -3.07
N ASP A 192 -55.91 12.44 -3.71
CA ASP A 192 -56.20 12.19 -5.12
C ASP A 192 -55.79 13.36 -6.07
N LYS A 193 -54.74 14.11 -5.74
CA LYS A 193 -54.44 15.38 -6.46
C LYS A 193 -52.95 15.71 -6.65
N VAL A 194 -52.11 14.81 -7.18
CA VAL A 194 -50.80 15.19 -7.80
C VAL A 194 -50.35 14.14 -8.85
N PRO A 195 -49.33 14.43 -9.71
CA PRO A 195 -49.25 13.87 -11.06
C PRO A 195 -48.93 12.37 -11.03
N ARG A 196 -49.18 11.70 -12.16
CA ARG A 196 -48.91 10.28 -12.45
C ARG A 196 -47.97 9.61 -11.42
N LYS A 197 -48.55 8.96 -10.39
CA LYS A 197 -47.75 8.24 -9.38
C LYS A 197 -46.94 7.15 -10.10
N PRO A 198 -45.63 7.04 -9.82
CA PRO A 198 -44.83 5.98 -10.39
C PRO A 198 -45.43 4.63 -9.99
N THR A 199 -45.52 3.71 -10.95
CA THR A 199 -46.02 2.36 -10.69
C THR A 199 -45.03 1.60 -9.81
N ALA A 200 -45.50 0.58 -9.07
CA ALA A 200 -44.63 -0.27 -8.25
C ALA A 200 -43.43 -0.84 -9.04
N ASN A 201 -43.65 -1.21 -10.32
CA ASN A 201 -42.59 -1.64 -11.22
C ASN A 201 -41.58 -0.53 -11.55
N GLU A 202 -42.02 0.70 -11.78
CA GLU A 202 -41.11 1.82 -12.02
C GLU A 202 -40.24 2.12 -10.79
N ILE A 203 -40.80 1.99 -9.58
CA ILE A 203 -40.03 2.17 -8.34
C ILE A 203 -39.06 1.00 -8.12
N ALA A 204 -39.46 -0.24 -8.38
CA ALA A 204 -38.57 -1.41 -8.33
C ALA A 204 -37.37 -1.23 -9.28
N VAL A 205 -37.61 -0.79 -10.52
CA VAL A 205 -36.52 -0.48 -11.46
C VAL A 205 -35.62 0.64 -10.96
N GLN A 206 -36.17 1.68 -10.31
CA GLN A 206 -35.37 2.75 -9.70
C GLN A 206 -34.51 2.24 -8.53
N LEU A 207 -35.03 1.34 -7.70
CA LEU A 207 -34.28 0.69 -6.63
C LEU A 207 -33.12 -0.15 -7.20
N ASP A 208 -33.38 -0.95 -8.24
CA ASP A 208 -32.37 -1.76 -8.93
C ASP A 208 -31.23 -0.89 -9.48
N VAL A 209 -31.59 0.16 -10.23
CA VAL A 209 -30.62 1.11 -10.80
C VAL A 209 -29.84 1.80 -9.69
N SER A 210 -30.50 2.24 -8.63
CA SER A 210 -29.82 2.92 -7.51
C SER A 210 -28.88 1.98 -6.76
N LEU A 211 -29.25 0.72 -6.54
CA LEU A 211 -28.36 -0.27 -5.92
C LEU A 211 -27.17 -0.59 -6.82
N ALA A 212 -27.38 -0.69 -8.13
CA ALA A 212 -26.30 -0.90 -9.10
C ALA A 212 -25.30 0.28 -9.10
N GLU A 213 -25.79 1.53 -9.07
CA GLU A 213 -24.95 2.74 -8.94
C GLU A 213 -24.13 2.72 -7.65
N VAL A 214 -24.75 2.34 -6.52
CA VAL A 214 -24.06 2.18 -5.23
C VAL A 214 -22.98 1.11 -5.32
N ASN A 215 -23.29 -0.07 -5.85
CA ASN A 215 -22.32 -1.16 -5.99
C ASN A 215 -21.15 -0.79 -6.90
N GLN A 216 -21.40 -0.08 -8.00
CA GLN A 216 -20.34 0.39 -8.89
C GLN A 216 -19.45 1.43 -8.22
N ALA A 217 -20.02 2.38 -7.47
CA ALA A 217 -19.23 3.36 -6.71
C ALA A 217 -18.45 2.68 -5.58
N TYR A 218 -19.04 1.69 -4.93
CA TYR A 218 -18.41 0.92 -3.88
C TYR A 218 -17.20 0.14 -4.39
N GLU A 219 -17.33 -0.58 -5.51
CA GLU A 219 -16.23 -1.34 -6.11
C GLU A 219 -15.06 -0.43 -6.53
N ARG A 220 -15.34 0.80 -6.97
CA ARG A 220 -14.31 1.80 -7.25
C ARG A 220 -13.49 2.12 -6.00
N VAL A 221 -14.16 2.47 -4.89
CA VAL A 221 -13.47 2.75 -3.63
C VAL A 221 -12.74 1.51 -3.12
N LEU A 222 -13.38 0.33 -3.15
CA LEU A 222 -12.79 -0.93 -2.70
C LEU A 222 -11.50 -1.27 -3.44
N THR A 223 -11.49 -1.08 -4.76
CA THR A 223 -10.32 -1.32 -5.61
C THR A 223 -9.17 -0.40 -5.22
N MET A 224 -9.46 0.89 -4.99
CA MET A 224 -8.45 1.86 -4.52
C MET A 224 -7.88 1.48 -3.15
N LEU A 225 -8.75 1.10 -2.20
CA LEU A 225 -8.31 0.69 -0.86
C LEU A 225 -7.44 -0.58 -0.90
N ARG A 226 -7.84 -1.57 -1.71
CA ARG A 226 -7.07 -2.82 -1.91
C ARG A 226 -5.72 -2.57 -2.56
N GLN A 227 -5.68 -1.72 -3.59
CA GLN A 227 -4.43 -1.35 -4.24
C GLN A 227 -3.48 -0.68 -3.24
N GLN A 228 -3.99 0.25 -2.43
CA GLN A 228 -3.16 0.91 -1.41
C GLN A 228 -2.68 -0.05 -0.33
N LEU A 229 -3.52 -0.99 0.10
CA LEU A 229 -3.10 -2.05 1.02
C LEU A 229 -1.94 -2.87 0.43
N GLN A 230 -2.05 -3.31 -0.82
CA GLN A 230 -1.01 -4.07 -1.50
C GLN A 230 0.29 -3.27 -1.67
N GLU A 231 0.20 -1.98 -1.99
CA GLU A 231 1.37 -1.10 -2.11
C GLU A 231 2.12 -0.98 -0.79
N VAL A 232 1.40 -0.77 0.32
CA VAL A 232 2.01 -0.66 1.66
C VAL A 232 2.53 -2.02 2.14
N GLU A 233 1.84 -3.13 1.84
CA GLU A 233 2.33 -4.49 2.14
C GLU A 233 3.62 -4.78 1.38
N HIS A 234 3.68 -4.44 0.09
CA HIS A 234 4.89 -4.58 -0.71
C HIS A 234 6.02 -3.66 -0.23
N GLU A 235 5.73 -2.47 0.29
CA GLU A 235 6.75 -1.63 0.91
C GLU A 235 7.27 -2.25 2.22
N SER A 236 6.38 -2.78 3.06
CA SER A 236 6.74 -3.43 4.33
C SER A 236 7.67 -4.64 4.13
N THR A 237 7.39 -5.49 3.14
CA THR A 237 8.22 -6.68 2.86
C THR A 237 9.66 -6.36 2.43
N LYS A 238 9.96 -5.14 1.96
CA LYS A 238 11.34 -4.71 1.65
C LYS A 238 12.20 -4.50 2.90
N PHE A 239 11.56 -4.33 4.05
CA PHE A 239 12.22 -4.06 5.33
C PHE A 239 12.32 -5.27 6.24
N GLN A 240 11.65 -6.39 5.89
CA GLN A 240 11.88 -7.72 6.47
C GLN A 240 13.23 -8.29 6.00
#